data_AF-A0A7C1RUP8-F1
#
_entry.id   AF-A0A7C1RUP8-F1
#
_cell.length_a   1.000
_cell.length_b   1.000
_cell.length_c   1.000
_cell.angle_alpha   90.00
_cell.angle_beta   90.00
_cell.angle_gamma   90.00
#
_symmetry.space_group_name_H-M   'P 1'
#
loop_
_entity.id
_entity.type
_entity.pdbx_description
1 polymer ?
#
loop_
_entity_poly.entity_id
_entity_poly.type
_entity_poly.pdbx_seq_one_letter_code
_entity_poly.pdbx_strand_id
1 'polypeptide(L)'
;MKKIIFINLRILFIFLMSSSLAFAQATGPASVYQVTVTKFELYNGTSWVTASSGNSTVMDIASVDIGAVVGNLFSGLSVPDGSYTQVRVTISDTFTISGNDGVGNYTTAATGGNPVGSVLTAIAANEAECTISLPVAQGDPNPNNLPTPLTVTGGRPSHRITVNFNVSNGIQNQGGVLYPNNPVVTMTMTAI
;
A
#
# COMPACT_ATOMS: atom_id res chain seq x y z
N MET A 1 -29.03 4.74 11.83
CA MET A 1 -27.77 4.51 12.57
C MET A 1 -26.67 4.24 11.55
N LYS A 2 -25.75 5.18 11.32
CA LYS A 2 -24.63 5.00 10.37
C LYS A 2 -23.63 4.03 11.02
N LYS A 3 -23.63 2.77 10.58
CA LYS A 3 -22.70 1.74 11.10
C LYS A 3 -21.33 1.98 10.44
N ILE A 4 -20.37 2.46 11.22
CA ILE A 4 -18.96 2.57 10.80
C ILE A 4 -18.35 1.19 11.01
N ILE A 5 -18.00 0.49 9.92
CA ILE A 5 -17.38 -0.83 9.94
C ILE A 5 -15.91 -0.65 9.58
N PHE A 6 -15.00 -1.09 10.47
CA PHE A 6 -13.55 -1.06 10.26
C PHE A 6 -13.11 -2.32 9.49
N ILE A 7 -12.48 -2.16 8.32
CA ILE A 7 -11.85 -3.27 7.59
C ILE A 7 -10.33 -3.12 7.65
N ASN A 8 -9.63 -4.22 7.92
CA ASN A 8 -8.20 -4.35 7.71
C ASN A 8 -7.95 -4.69 6.22
N LEU A 9 -7.55 -3.70 5.43
CA LEU A 9 -7.04 -3.89 4.06
C LEU A 9 -5.63 -4.46 4.18
N ARG A 10 -5.49 -5.73 3.81
CA ARG A 10 -4.20 -6.42 3.77
C ARG A 10 -3.62 -6.27 2.37
N ILE A 11 -2.74 -5.30 2.17
CA ILE A 11 -1.82 -5.37 1.03
C ILE A 11 -0.77 -6.41 1.42
N LEU A 12 -0.95 -7.65 0.95
CA LEU A 12 0.06 -8.69 1.15
C LEU A 12 1.17 -8.51 0.10
N PHE A 13 2.18 -7.71 0.42
CA PHE A 13 3.51 -7.88 -0.15
C PHE A 13 3.97 -9.29 0.18
N ILE A 14 4.06 -10.14 -0.82
CA ILE A 14 4.76 -11.42 -0.69
C ILE A 14 6.22 -11.11 -1.00
N PHE A 15 6.98 -10.74 0.02
CA PHE A 15 8.43 -10.81 -0.03
C PHE A 15 8.83 -12.28 0.15
N LEU A 16 8.71 -13.07 -0.92
CA LEU A 16 9.23 -14.43 -0.96
C LEU A 16 10.76 -14.37 -1.00
N MET A 17 11.40 -14.32 0.17
CA MET A 17 12.81 -14.69 0.30
C MET A 17 12.89 -15.99 1.10
N SER A 18 13.18 -17.05 0.37
CA SER A 18 13.55 -18.35 0.89
C SER A 18 14.92 -18.26 1.57
N SER A 19 14.96 -17.86 2.83
CA SER A 19 16.06 -18.23 3.71
C SER A 19 15.51 -18.69 5.05
N SER A 20 15.89 -19.90 5.42
CA SER A 20 15.34 -20.75 6.48
C SER A 20 15.67 -20.28 7.91
N LEU A 21 15.80 -18.98 8.16
CA LEU A 21 16.14 -18.44 9.47
C LEU A 21 15.19 -17.28 9.81
N ALA A 22 14.19 -17.61 10.63
CA ALA A 22 13.30 -16.63 11.25
C ALA A 22 14.07 -15.83 12.30
N PHE A 23 14.81 -14.80 11.87
CA PHE A 23 15.26 -13.76 12.79
C PHE A 23 14.07 -12.88 13.18
N ALA A 24 13.98 -12.50 14.45
CA ALA A 24 13.04 -11.46 14.87
C ALA A 24 13.37 -10.19 14.10
N GLN A 25 12.47 -9.78 13.22
CA GLN A 25 12.66 -8.58 12.40
C GLN A 25 12.30 -7.37 13.24
N ALA A 26 13.27 -6.48 13.47
CA ALA A 26 12.97 -5.17 14.01
C ALA A 26 12.15 -4.40 12.97
N THR A 27 11.04 -3.81 13.40
CA THR A 27 10.19 -3.00 12.54
C THR A 27 10.01 -1.63 13.15
N GLY A 28 9.95 -0.62 12.29
CA GLY A 28 9.75 0.75 12.73
C GLY A 28 8.99 1.59 11.71
N PRO A 29 8.78 2.87 12.06
CA PRO A 29 7.97 3.77 11.27
C PRO A 29 8.69 4.20 9.99
N ALA A 30 7.93 4.33 8.91
CA ALA A 30 8.37 5.05 7.72
C ALA A 30 8.05 6.55 7.87
N SER A 31 9.05 7.39 7.66
CA SER A 31 8.89 8.85 7.50
C SER A 31 8.40 9.19 6.08
N VAL A 32 8.86 8.42 5.09
CA VAL A 32 8.40 8.47 3.69
C VAL A 32 8.11 7.04 3.24
N TYR A 33 6.98 6.83 2.59
CA TYR A 33 6.65 5.56 1.94
C TYR A 33 5.91 5.84 0.63
N GLN A 34 6.65 5.95 -0.46
CA GLN A 34 6.11 6.25 -1.76
C GLN A 34 5.74 4.98 -2.54
N VAL A 35 4.52 4.96 -3.05
CA VAL A 35 3.97 3.89 -3.89
C VAL A 35 3.34 4.47 -5.15
N THR A 36 3.29 3.66 -6.20
CA THR A 36 2.55 3.97 -7.44
C THR A 36 1.52 2.87 -7.69
N VAL A 37 0.26 3.24 -7.91
CA VAL A 37 -0.80 2.31 -8.33
C VAL A 37 -0.77 2.19 -9.85
N THR A 38 -0.78 0.96 -10.36
CA THR A 38 -0.74 0.67 -11.81
C THR A 38 -2.07 0.13 -12.32
N LYS A 39 -2.92 -0.37 -11.43
CA LYS A 39 -4.24 -0.90 -11.79
C LYS A 39 -5.20 -0.88 -10.59
N PHE A 40 -6.47 -0.60 -10.87
CA PHE A 40 -7.57 -0.71 -9.89
C PHE A 40 -8.75 -1.45 -10.51
N GLU A 41 -9.24 -2.48 -9.81
CA GLU A 41 -10.31 -3.34 -10.31
C GLU A 41 -11.36 -3.62 -9.23
N LEU A 42 -12.61 -3.75 -9.68
CA LEU A 42 -13.75 -4.13 -8.84
C LEU A 42 -14.39 -5.43 -9.35
N TYR A 43 -14.79 -6.30 -8.44
CA TYR A 43 -15.43 -7.57 -8.80
C TYR A 43 -16.95 -7.43 -8.81
N ASN A 44 -17.57 -7.65 -9.98
CA ASN A 44 -19.03 -7.52 -10.16
C ASN A 44 -19.83 -8.80 -9.82
N GLY A 45 -19.18 -9.80 -9.21
CA GLY A 45 -19.77 -11.12 -8.94
C GLY A 45 -19.51 -12.17 -10.01
N THR A 46 -19.01 -11.78 -11.19
CA THR A 46 -18.65 -12.71 -12.28
C THR A 46 -17.24 -12.45 -12.82
N SER A 47 -16.84 -11.20 -12.99
CA SER A 47 -15.56 -10.78 -13.53
C SER A 47 -15.00 -9.54 -12.85
N TRP A 48 -13.69 -9.34 -13.02
CA TRP A 48 -12.99 -8.12 -12.60
C TRP A 48 -13.19 -7.03 -13.65
N VAL A 49 -13.80 -5.93 -13.23
CA VAL A 49 -13.96 -4.71 -14.02
C VAL A 49 -12.78 -3.78 -13.71
N THR A 50 -12.01 -3.42 -14.72
CA THR A 50 -10.92 -2.45 -14.58
C THR A 50 -11.49 -1.04 -14.55
N ALA A 51 -11.35 -0.37 -13.42
CA ALA A 51 -11.79 1.02 -13.24
C ALA A 51 -10.67 2.02 -13.52
N SER A 52 -9.41 1.61 -13.34
CA SER A 52 -8.23 2.40 -13.73
C SER A 52 -7.06 1.49 -14.11
N SER A 53 -6.22 1.96 -15.03
CA SER A 53 -5.00 1.29 -15.48
C SER A 53 -3.93 2.31 -15.89
N GLY A 54 -2.66 1.95 -15.74
CA GLY A 54 -1.53 2.84 -15.97
C GLY A 54 -1.00 3.41 -14.65
N ASN A 55 0.15 4.07 -14.70
CA ASN A 55 0.79 4.59 -13.50
C ASN A 55 0.03 5.79 -12.95
N SER A 56 -0.34 5.72 -11.66
CA SER A 56 -0.77 6.87 -10.90
C SER A 56 0.37 7.88 -10.72
N THR A 57 0.04 9.05 -10.21
CA THR A 57 1.03 9.89 -9.53
C THR A 57 1.66 9.10 -8.36
N VAL A 58 2.92 9.39 -8.04
CA VAL A 58 3.56 8.85 -6.85
C VAL A 58 2.80 9.33 -5.62
N MET A 59 2.49 8.40 -4.71
CA MET A 59 1.74 8.68 -3.49
C MET A 59 2.60 8.32 -2.28
N ASP A 60 2.86 9.29 -1.41
CA ASP A 60 3.47 9.03 -0.12
C ASP A 60 2.40 8.63 0.91
N ILE A 61 2.33 7.33 1.22
CA ILE A 61 1.36 6.79 2.18
C ILE A 61 1.74 7.05 3.65
N ALA A 62 2.92 7.60 3.91
CA ALA A 62 3.30 8.12 5.22
C ALA A 62 2.80 9.56 5.45
N SER A 63 2.45 10.29 4.37
CA SER A 63 2.01 11.68 4.44
C SER A 63 0.63 11.81 5.11
N VAL A 64 0.46 12.88 5.88
CA VAL A 64 -0.83 13.28 6.47
C VAL A 64 -1.88 13.65 5.41
N ASP A 65 -1.43 14.03 4.20
CA ASP A 65 -2.29 14.47 3.10
C ASP A 65 -2.70 13.33 2.16
N ILE A 66 -2.29 12.09 2.44
CA ILE A 66 -2.54 10.93 1.56
C ILE A 66 -4.02 10.75 1.22
N GLY A 67 -4.92 11.07 2.14
CA GLY A 67 -6.37 10.96 1.91
C GLY A 67 -6.87 11.81 0.73
N ALA A 68 -6.34 13.02 0.57
CA ALA A 68 -6.69 13.90 -0.55
C ALA A 68 -6.09 13.39 -1.87
N VAL A 69 -4.84 12.91 -1.84
CA VAL A 69 -4.16 12.35 -3.02
C VAL A 69 -4.91 11.12 -3.54
N VAL A 70 -5.28 10.19 -2.66
CA VAL A 70 -6.05 9.00 -3.01
C VAL A 70 -7.46 9.36 -3.48
N GLY A 71 -8.11 10.34 -2.84
CA GLY A 71 -9.40 10.85 -3.28
C GLY A 71 -9.37 11.38 -4.72
N ASN A 72 -8.30 12.09 -5.09
CA ASN A 72 -8.10 12.59 -6.45
C ASN A 72 -7.79 11.48 -7.45
N LEU A 73 -7.00 10.47 -7.07
CA LEU A 73 -6.69 9.32 -7.92
C LEU A 73 -7.97 8.60 -8.41
N PHE A 74 -8.96 8.48 -7.54
CA PHE A 74 -10.23 7.83 -7.85
C PHE A 74 -11.32 8.80 -8.32
N SER A 75 -11.03 10.10 -8.40
CA SER A 75 -11.98 11.10 -8.86
C SER A 75 -12.21 10.96 -10.36
N GLY A 76 -13.48 10.92 -10.78
CA GLY A 76 -13.84 10.82 -12.20
C GLY A 76 -13.67 9.44 -12.84
N LEU A 77 -13.36 8.39 -12.07
CA LEU A 77 -13.38 7.03 -12.61
C LEU A 77 -14.77 6.66 -13.10
N SER A 78 -14.85 6.18 -14.34
CA SER A 78 -16.08 5.64 -14.90
C SER A 78 -16.18 4.16 -14.53
N VAL A 79 -17.05 3.87 -13.55
CA VAL A 79 -17.40 2.51 -13.16
C VAL A 79 -18.77 2.19 -13.76
N PRO A 80 -18.91 1.12 -14.56
CA PRO A 80 -20.21 0.70 -15.08
C PRO A 80 -21.23 0.44 -13.97
N ASP A 81 -22.50 0.61 -14.30
CA ASP A 81 -23.60 0.23 -13.41
C ASP A 81 -23.50 -1.26 -13.04
N GLY A 82 -23.72 -1.56 -11.77
CA GLY A 82 -23.54 -2.91 -11.25
C GLY A 82 -23.40 -2.96 -9.74
N SER A 83 -23.22 -4.17 -9.21
CA SER A 83 -22.99 -4.44 -7.79
C SER A 83 -21.62 -5.06 -7.61
N TYR A 84 -20.75 -4.38 -6.86
CA TYR A 84 -19.37 -4.80 -6.66
C TYR A 84 -19.15 -5.28 -5.23
N THR A 85 -18.48 -6.40 -5.06
CA THR A 85 -18.31 -7.05 -3.73
C THR A 85 -16.86 -7.09 -3.27
N GLN A 86 -15.91 -6.93 -4.19
CA GLN A 86 -14.48 -6.97 -3.89
C GLN A 86 -13.74 -5.90 -4.69
N VAL A 87 -12.58 -5.50 -4.19
CA VAL A 87 -11.63 -4.61 -4.87
C VAL A 87 -10.24 -5.20 -4.84
N ARG A 88 -9.44 -4.91 -5.86
CA ARG A 88 -7.99 -5.17 -5.83
C ARG A 88 -7.23 -4.03 -6.47
N VAL A 89 -6.00 -3.84 -6.01
CA VAL A 89 -5.09 -2.82 -6.49
C VAL A 89 -3.80 -3.50 -6.94
N THR A 90 -3.23 -3.07 -8.05
CA THR A 90 -1.87 -3.43 -8.44
C THR A 90 -0.98 -2.22 -8.23
N ILE A 91 0.19 -2.44 -7.64
CA ILE A 91 1.20 -1.40 -7.41
C ILE A 91 2.45 -1.69 -8.23
N SER A 92 3.28 -0.66 -8.45
CA SER A 92 4.61 -0.82 -9.03
C SER A 92 5.49 -1.70 -8.13
N ASP A 93 6.48 -2.38 -8.72
CA ASP A 93 7.58 -3.04 -8.01
C ASP A 93 8.60 -2.08 -7.40
N THR A 94 8.46 -0.78 -7.68
CA THR A 94 9.39 0.26 -7.23
C THR A 94 8.78 1.08 -6.11
N PHE A 95 9.54 1.21 -5.02
CA PHE A 95 9.18 1.89 -3.79
C PHE A 95 10.26 2.88 -3.42
N THR A 96 9.90 4.01 -2.83
CA THR A 96 10.86 4.87 -2.14
C THR A 96 10.49 4.93 -0.68
N ILE A 97 11.44 4.63 0.20
CA ILE A 97 11.24 4.66 1.66
C ILE A 97 12.27 5.53 2.35
N SER A 98 11.87 6.19 3.43
CA SER A 98 12.79 6.66 4.47
C SER A 98 12.21 6.36 5.86
N GLY A 99 13.06 6.14 6.85
CA GLY A 99 12.63 5.92 8.22
C GLY A 99 13.64 5.12 9.02
N ASN A 100 13.14 4.37 10.02
CA ASN A 100 13.97 3.56 10.91
C ASN A 100 13.32 2.22 11.26
N ASP A 101 14.12 1.29 11.77
CA ASP A 101 13.69 -0.05 12.17
C ASP A 101 13.18 -0.16 13.62
N GLY A 102 13.00 0.97 14.31
CA GLY A 102 12.52 1.01 15.70
C GLY A 102 13.59 0.68 16.74
N VAL A 103 14.82 0.35 16.34
CA VAL A 103 15.94 0.02 17.27
C VAL A 103 17.19 0.86 17.04
N GLY A 104 17.08 1.95 16.28
CA GLY A 104 18.14 2.96 16.11
C GLY A 104 18.92 2.87 14.80
N ASN A 105 18.43 2.11 13.81
CA ASN A 105 18.99 2.12 12.46
C ASN A 105 18.07 2.85 11.49
N TYR A 106 18.65 3.72 10.67
CA TYR A 106 17.97 4.61 9.73
C TYR A 106 18.33 4.26 8.29
N THR A 107 17.39 4.51 7.37
CA THR A 107 17.62 4.36 5.93
C THR A 107 18.68 5.34 5.43
N THR A 108 19.42 4.96 4.40
CA THR A 108 20.28 5.88 3.64
C THR A 108 19.94 5.84 2.16
N ALA A 109 20.41 6.81 1.40
CA ALA A 109 20.23 6.83 -0.06
C ALA A 109 21.01 5.71 -0.79
N ALA A 110 21.92 5.02 -0.10
CA ALA A 110 22.67 3.91 -0.67
C ALA A 110 21.86 2.61 -0.63
N THR A 111 21.90 1.87 -1.73
CA THR A 111 21.30 0.54 -1.83
C THR A 111 22.33 -0.56 -1.61
N GLY A 112 21.89 -1.70 -1.10
CA GLY A 112 22.73 -2.87 -0.84
C GLY A 112 21.91 -4.10 -0.47
N GLY A 113 22.57 -5.25 -0.28
CA GLY A 113 21.90 -6.51 0.04
C GLY A 113 21.46 -7.32 -1.19
N ASN A 114 21.02 -8.55 -0.93
CA ASN A 114 20.34 -9.40 -1.89
C ASN A 114 19.12 -10.05 -1.21
N PRO A 115 17.88 -9.63 -1.55
CA PRO A 115 17.51 -8.65 -2.58
C PRO A 115 17.93 -7.22 -2.21
N VAL A 116 17.82 -6.28 -3.15
CA VAL A 116 18.26 -4.89 -2.95
C VAL A 116 17.36 -4.19 -1.92
N GLY A 117 17.96 -3.58 -0.89
CA GLY A 117 17.32 -2.74 0.11
C GLY A 117 18.20 -1.51 0.45
N SER A 118 17.81 -0.75 1.47
CA SER A 118 18.57 0.42 1.94
C SER A 118 19.70 -0.01 2.88
N VAL A 119 20.91 0.47 2.61
CA VAL A 119 22.01 0.37 3.58
C VAL A 119 21.65 1.19 4.81
N LEU A 120 21.87 0.62 6.00
CA LEU A 120 21.52 1.28 7.24
C LEU A 120 22.63 2.17 7.81
N THR A 121 22.24 3.12 8.66
CA THR A 121 23.14 3.91 9.49
C THR A 121 22.60 4.06 10.90
N ALA A 122 23.47 4.16 11.91
CA ALA A 122 23.07 4.45 13.29
C ALA A 122 22.94 5.97 13.56
N ILE A 123 23.08 6.82 12.52
CA ILE A 123 23.07 8.27 12.65
C ILE A 123 21.75 8.81 12.09
N ALA A 124 20.84 9.24 12.97
CA ALA A 124 19.52 9.76 12.59
C ALA A 124 19.57 10.93 11.60
N ALA A 125 20.56 11.81 11.72
CA ALA A 125 20.73 12.96 10.80
C ALA A 125 21.05 12.55 9.36
N ASN A 126 21.42 11.29 9.12
CA ASN A 126 21.71 10.73 7.81
C ASN A 126 20.52 9.93 7.25
N GLU A 127 19.35 9.94 7.90
CA GLU A 127 18.13 9.36 7.34
C GLU A 127 17.87 9.97 5.96
N ALA A 128 17.75 9.12 4.95
CA ALA A 128 17.49 9.55 3.58
C ALA A 128 16.55 8.59 2.85
N GLU A 129 15.90 9.11 1.81
CA GLU A 129 15.08 8.33 0.88
C GLU A 129 15.93 7.33 0.10
N CYS A 130 15.46 6.08 0.06
CA CYS A 130 16.04 4.98 -0.69
C CYS A 130 15.02 4.42 -1.67
N THR A 131 15.33 4.41 -2.96
CA THR A 131 14.50 3.75 -3.97
C THR A 131 14.91 2.29 -4.13
N ILE A 132 13.94 1.39 -3.99
CA ILE A 132 14.10 -0.06 -4.05
C ILE A 132 13.15 -0.60 -5.12
N SER A 133 13.70 -1.38 -6.05
CA SER A 133 12.92 -2.10 -7.06
C SER A 133 12.98 -3.60 -6.78
N LEU A 134 11.82 -4.22 -6.67
CA LEU A 134 11.71 -5.67 -6.54
C LEU A 134 11.86 -6.33 -7.92
N PRO A 135 12.38 -7.56 -8.01
CA PRO A 135 12.60 -8.24 -9.28
C PRO A 135 11.30 -8.62 -10.02
N VAL A 136 10.14 -8.54 -9.36
CA VAL A 136 8.82 -8.79 -9.95
C VAL A 136 7.77 -7.81 -9.42
N ALA A 137 6.86 -7.38 -10.30
CA ALA A 137 5.66 -6.60 -9.98
C ALA A 137 4.85 -7.26 -8.85
N GLN A 138 4.51 -6.47 -7.83
CA GLN A 138 3.71 -6.91 -6.69
C GLN A 138 2.23 -6.78 -7.05
N GLY A 139 1.65 -7.83 -7.62
CA GLY A 139 0.19 -7.96 -7.69
C GLY A 139 -0.36 -8.21 -6.29
N ASP A 140 -1.45 -7.56 -5.89
CA ASP A 140 -2.19 -7.92 -4.68
C ASP A 140 -2.73 -9.35 -4.86
N PRO A 141 -2.18 -10.35 -4.15
CA PRO A 141 -2.59 -11.74 -4.34
C PRO A 141 -3.96 -12.00 -3.71
N ASN A 142 -4.46 -11.09 -2.86
CA ASN A 142 -5.66 -11.30 -2.06
C ASN A 142 -6.62 -10.11 -2.20
N PRO A 143 -7.56 -10.19 -3.16
CA PRO A 143 -8.57 -9.17 -3.31
C PRO A 143 -9.36 -8.94 -2.02
N ASN A 144 -9.69 -7.68 -1.77
CA ASN A 144 -10.28 -7.23 -0.52
C ASN A 144 -11.80 -7.20 -0.63
N ASN A 145 -12.46 -7.89 0.30
CA ASN A 145 -13.92 -7.90 0.38
C ASN A 145 -14.42 -6.53 0.86
N LEU A 146 -15.41 -5.99 0.17
CA LEU A 146 -16.16 -4.84 0.65
C LEU A 146 -17.10 -5.28 1.78
N PRO A 147 -17.32 -4.45 2.81
CA PRO A 147 -18.17 -4.77 3.95
C PRO A 147 -19.64 -4.88 3.53
N THR A 148 -20.00 -4.14 2.48
CA THR A 148 -21.30 -4.12 1.83
C THR A 148 -21.06 -3.98 0.33
N PRO A 149 -21.92 -4.54 -0.53
CA PRO A 149 -21.81 -4.33 -1.95
C PRO A 149 -21.83 -2.83 -2.30
N LEU A 150 -20.87 -2.39 -3.13
CA LEU A 150 -20.91 -1.09 -3.76
C LEU A 150 -21.81 -1.19 -4.99
N THR A 151 -23.03 -0.67 -4.90
CA THR A 151 -23.90 -0.53 -6.07
C THR A 151 -23.59 0.77 -6.80
N VAL A 152 -23.50 0.72 -8.12
CA VAL A 152 -23.42 1.87 -9.03
C VAL A 152 -24.67 1.89 -9.91
N THR A 153 -25.36 3.03 -9.97
CA THR A 153 -26.56 3.20 -10.79
C THR A 153 -26.58 4.58 -11.42
N GLY A 154 -26.75 4.66 -12.74
CA GLY A 154 -26.61 5.91 -13.50
C GLY A 154 -25.25 6.58 -13.27
N GLY A 155 -24.18 5.78 -13.10
CA GLY A 155 -22.84 6.27 -12.78
C GLY A 155 -22.67 6.84 -11.36
N ARG A 156 -23.66 6.68 -10.47
CA ARG A 156 -23.60 7.15 -9.08
C ARG A 156 -23.35 5.99 -8.13
N PRO A 157 -22.27 6.01 -7.33
CA PRO A 157 -22.04 5.00 -6.32
C PRO A 157 -23.01 5.18 -5.14
N SER A 158 -23.38 4.07 -4.52
CA SER A 158 -24.21 4.03 -3.29
C SER A 158 -23.44 4.40 -2.02
N HIS A 159 -22.11 4.33 -2.07
CA HIS A 159 -21.25 4.55 -0.92
C HIS A 159 -19.99 5.32 -1.32
N ARG A 160 -19.50 6.13 -0.39
CA ARG A 160 -18.13 6.65 -0.37
C ARG A 160 -17.22 5.63 0.30
N ILE A 161 -16.08 5.36 -0.33
CA ILE A 161 -14.98 4.57 0.26
C ILE A 161 -13.95 5.54 0.85
N THR A 162 -13.50 5.25 2.07
CA THR A 162 -12.38 5.95 2.71
C THR A 162 -11.29 4.93 3.01
N VAL A 163 -10.06 5.27 2.66
CA VAL A 163 -8.86 4.45 2.87
C VAL A 163 -7.93 5.18 3.82
N ASN A 164 -7.41 4.48 4.82
CA ASN A 164 -6.41 5.00 5.75
C ASN A 164 -5.20 4.06 5.81
N PHE A 165 -4.01 4.65 5.78
CA PHE A 165 -2.74 3.92 5.82
C PHE A 165 -2.10 4.09 7.19
N ASN A 166 -1.44 3.04 7.67
CA ASN A 166 -0.61 3.07 8.86
C ASN A 166 0.73 2.42 8.51
N VAL A 167 1.78 3.24 8.60
CA VAL A 167 3.17 2.88 8.30
C VAL A 167 4.03 2.83 9.56
N SER A 168 3.43 2.68 10.75
CA SER A 168 4.18 2.62 12.02
C SER A 168 5.13 1.42 12.11
N ASN A 169 4.89 0.39 11.30
CA ASN A 169 5.79 -0.74 11.08
C ASN A 169 6.19 -0.86 9.60
N GLY A 170 6.24 0.26 8.87
CA GLY A 170 6.46 0.30 7.41
C GLY A 170 7.89 0.00 6.97
N ILE A 171 8.85 -0.08 7.90
CA ILE A 171 10.25 -0.45 7.64
C ILE A 171 10.57 -1.72 8.42
N GLN A 172 11.31 -2.64 7.81
CA GLN A 172 11.83 -3.85 8.45
C GLN A 172 13.34 -4.00 8.24
N ASN A 173 14.05 -4.45 9.27
CA ASN A 173 15.47 -4.80 9.18
C ASN A 173 15.62 -6.31 8.93
N GLN A 174 16.28 -6.64 7.81
CA GLN A 174 16.64 -8.01 7.45
C GLN A 174 18.13 -8.09 7.15
N GLY A 175 18.88 -8.80 8.01
CA GLY A 175 20.30 -9.05 7.78
C GLY A 175 21.16 -7.79 7.72
N GLY A 176 20.77 -6.71 8.41
CA GLY A 176 21.50 -5.44 8.41
C GLY A 176 21.19 -4.53 7.22
N VAL A 177 20.08 -4.79 6.52
CA VAL A 177 19.57 -3.97 5.42
C VAL A 177 18.10 -3.65 5.70
N LEU A 178 17.67 -2.43 5.37
CA LEU A 178 16.30 -1.98 5.59
C LEU A 178 15.47 -2.13 4.33
N TYR A 179 14.28 -2.69 4.49
CA TYR A 179 13.32 -2.92 3.40
C TYR A 179 11.96 -2.30 3.74
N PRO A 180 11.13 -1.99 2.72
CA PRO A 180 9.72 -1.72 2.95
C PRO A 180 9.06 -2.94 3.59
N ASN A 181 8.20 -2.72 4.58
CA ASN A 181 7.33 -3.71 5.18
C ASN A 181 5.87 -3.36 4.89
N ASN A 182 4.98 -4.35 4.97
CA ASN A 182 3.58 -4.19 4.65
C ASN A 182 2.93 -3.08 5.51
N PRO A 183 2.37 -2.02 4.90
CA PRO A 183 1.57 -1.07 5.64
C PRO A 183 0.28 -1.75 6.10
N VAL A 184 -0.21 -1.35 7.27
CA VAL A 184 -1.59 -1.68 7.65
C VAL A 184 -2.48 -0.69 6.93
N VAL A 185 -3.33 -1.17 6.05
CA VAL A 185 -4.31 -0.31 5.40
C VAL A 185 -5.68 -0.63 5.98
N THR A 186 -6.55 0.36 6.05
CA THR A 186 -7.91 0.18 6.53
C THR A 186 -8.89 0.84 5.59
N MET A 187 -10.02 0.17 5.37
CA MET A 187 -11.07 0.67 4.49
C MET A 187 -12.36 0.82 5.28
N THR A 188 -13.07 1.92 5.04
CA THR A 188 -14.42 2.14 5.57
C THR A 188 -15.34 2.58 4.44
N MET A 189 -16.62 2.21 4.55
CA MET A 189 -17.65 2.59 3.59
C MET A 189 -18.77 3.34 4.29
N THR A 190 -19.17 4.47 3.71
CA THR A 190 -20.27 5.30 4.21
C THR A 190 -21.28 5.52 3.09
N ALA A 191 -22.55 5.19 3.33
CA ALA A 191 -23.62 5.42 2.35
C ALA A 191 -23.73 6.91 1.99
N ILE A 192 -24.02 7.19 0.71
CA ILE A 192 -24.21 8.55 0.16
C ILE A 192 -25.58 8.73 -0.46
#